data_AF-Q7P557-F1
#
_entry.id   AF-Q7P557-F1
#
_cell.length_a   1.000
_cell.length_b   1.000
_cell.length_c   1.000
_cell.angle_alpha   90.00
_cell.angle_beta   90.00
_cell.angle_gamma   90.00
#
_symmetry.space_group_name_H-M   'P 1'
#
loop_
_entity.id
_entity.type
_entity.pdbx_description
1 polymer ?
#
loop_
_entity_poly.entity_id
_entity_poly.type
_entity_poly.pdbx_seq_one_letter_code
_entity_poly.pdbx_strand_id
1 'polypeptide(L)'
;MIVKTIIFIILYIIYTYLGIYNFGEILSSKIIIKYIIRSLPFFIFLYSEVILTSSKELLFIKENNLILKKYILFFCYYSKVIKLEDIRKIYYEKVTYKNYPVLFLPTDLLKKNLE
;
A
#
# COMPACT_ATOMS: atom_id res chain seq x y z
N MET A 1 5.83 0.16 -2.66
CA MET A 1 6.16 0.49 -1.26
C MET A 1 7.22 1.57 -1.24
N ILE A 2 8.40 1.33 -1.85
CA ILE A 2 9.52 2.29 -1.96
C ILE A 2 9.09 3.68 -2.48
N VAL A 3 8.40 3.76 -3.63
CA VAL A 3 7.95 5.07 -4.18
C VAL A 3 7.01 5.83 -3.23
N LYS A 4 6.06 5.13 -2.59
CA LYS A 4 5.16 5.75 -1.59
C LYS A 4 5.95 6.28 -0.40
N THR A 5 6.92 5.51 0.10
CA THR A 5 7.80 5.94 1.19
C THR A 5 8.62 7.18 0.81
N ILE A 6 9.20 7.21 -0.40
CA ILE A 6 9.94 8.38 -0.90
C ILE A 6 9.04 9.62 -0.95
N ILE A 7 7.82 9.50 -1.47
CA ILE A 7 6.85 10.60 -1.51
C ILE A 7 6.52 11.12 -0.10
N PHE A 8 6.29 10.23 0.86
CA PHE A 8 6.01 10.61 2.25
C PHE A 8 7.19 11.33 2.91
N ILE A 9 8.43 10.89 2.65
CA ILE A 9 9.64 11.56 3.14
C ILE A 9 9.74 12.97 2.56
N ILE A 10 9.52 13.13 1.25
CA ILE A 10 9.53 14.45 0.60
C ILE A 10 8.45 15.36 1.20
N LEU A 11 7.23 14.85 1.38
CA LEU A 11 6.14 15.59 2.02
C LEU A 11 6.49 16.02 3.45
N TYR A 12 7.15 15.15 4.23
CA TYR A 12 7.60 15.48 5.58
C TYR A 12 8.65 16.59 5.60
N ILE A 13 9.61 16.55 4.67
CA ILE A 13 10.63 17.60 4.53
C ILE A 13 9.96 18.92 4.18
N ILE A 14 9.03 18.95 3.21
CA ILE A 14 8.28 20.15 2.83
C ILE A 14 7.46 20.68 4.01
N TYR A 15 6.72 19.81 4.71
CA TYR A 15 5.94 20.17 5.89
C TYR A 15 6.81 20.78 6.99
N THR A 16 7.97 20.17 7.26
CA THR A 16 8.90 20.64 8.28
C THR A 16 9.48 21.99 7.89
N TYR A 17 9.84 22.18 6.61
CA TYR A 17 10.34 23.43 6.07
C TYR A 17 9.31 24.56 6.16
N LEU A 18 8.07 24.31 5.74
CA LEU A 18 6.96 25.28 5.84
C LEU A 18 6.66 25.64 7.29
N GLY A 19 6.65 24.64 8.19
CA GLY A 19 6.46 24.87 9.62
C GLY A 19 7.53 25.79 10.20
N ILE A 20 8.81 25.52 9.88
CA ILE A 20 9.95 26.33 10.30
C ILE A 20 9.89 27.75 9.73
N TYR A 21 9.54 27.91 8.45
CA TYR A 21 9.42 29.22 7.80
C TYR A 21 8.39 30.12 8.51
N ASN A 22 7.27 29.55 8.98
CA ASN A 22 6.24 30.27 9.72
C ASN A 22 6.68 30.73 11.13
N PHE A 23 7.79 30.23 11.68
CA PHE A 23 8.28 30.67 13.00
C PHE A 23 9.03 32.01 12.98
N GLY A 24 9.27 32.60 11.80
CA GLY A 24 9.98 33.88 11.67
C GLY A 24 11.45 33.80 12.11
N GLU A 25 12.25 34.80 11.74
CA GLU A 25 13.73 34.82 11.76
C GLU A 25 14.42 34.49 13.10
N ILE A 26 13.70 34.29 14.21
CA ILE A 26 14.25 33.91 15.52
C ILE A 26 14.38 32.38 15.59
N LEU A 27 15.23 31.82 14.74
CA LEU A 27 15.43 30.38 14.61
C LEU A 27 16.67 29.92 15.37
N SER A 28 16.52 29.72 16.68
CA SER A 28 17.52 28.97 17.46
C SER A 28 17.43 27.48 17.11
N SER A 29 18.58 26.82 16.96
CA SER A 29 18.67 25.35 16.77
C SER A 29 17.85 24.56 17.79
N LYS A 30 17.72 25.08 19.01
CA LYS A 30 16.91 24.50 20.09
C LYS A 30 15.41 24.45 19.75
N ILE A 31 14.88 25.46 19.05
CA ILE A 31 13.46 25.54 18.66
C ILE A 31 13.18 24.57 17.51
N ILE A 32 14.09 24.50 16.52
CA ILE A 32 14.01 23.57 15.39
C ILE A 32 13.96 22.12 15.89
N ILE A 33 14.89 21.76 16.78
CA ILE A 33 14.95 20.41 17.35
C ILE A 33 13.66 20.08 18.10
N LYS A 34 13.12 21.02 18.88
CA LYS A 34 11.87 20.83 19.62
C LYS A 34 10.66 20.65 18.68
N TYR A 35 10.63 21.38 17.56
CA TYR A 35 9.59 21.24 16.54
C TYR A 35 9.65 19.87 15.86
N ILE A 36 10.84 19.42 15.47
CA ILE A 36 11.04 18.10 14.85
C ILE A 36 10.62 16.99 15.83
N ILE A 37 11.09 17.03 17.07
CA ILE A 37 10.73 16.02 18.09
C ILE A 37 9.21 15.96 18.31
N ARG A 38 8.52 17.11 18.29
CA ARG A 38 7.07 17.17 18.47
C ARG A 38 6.29 16.69 17.24
N SER A 39 6.78 16.95 16.04
CA SER A 39 6.06 16.65 14.78
C SER A 39 6.32 15.25 14.24
N LEU A 40 7.51 14.69 14.49
CA LEU A 40 7.92 13.35 14.07
C LEU A 40 6.95 12.23 14.48
N PRO A 41 6.42 12.15 15.73
CA PRO A 41 5.49 11.08 16.10
C PRO A 41 4.18 11.12 15.29
N PHE A 42 3.67 12.33 14.97
CA PHE A 42 2.48 12.46 14.12
C PHE A 42 2.75 11.99 12.69
N PHE A 43 3.93 12.27 12.15
CA PHE A 43 4.33 11.77 10.84
C PHE A 43 4.43 10.25 10.80
N ILE A 44 5.02 9.63 11.83
CA ILE A 44 5.11 8.16 11.95
C ILE A 44 3.72 7.54 12.02
N PHE A 45 2.79 8.15 12.76
CA PHE A 45 1.41 7.68 12.87
C PHE A 45 0.69 7.72 11.51
N LEU A 46 0.70 8.87 10.83
CA LEU A 46 0.07 9.03 9.51
C LEU A 46 0.69 8.09 8.46
N TYR A 47 2.02 7.95 8.48
CA TYR A 47 2.71 7.03 7.59
C TYR A 47 2.29 5.57 7.83
N SER A 48 2.16 5.18 9.10
CA SER A 48 1.71 3.84 9.49
C SER A 48 0.26 3.56 9.05
N GLU A 49 -0.62 4.54 9.18
CA GLU A 49 -2.01 4.43 8.72
C GLU A 49 -2.08 4.18 7.22
N VAL A 50 -1.38 4.98 6.40
CA VAL A 50 -1.37 4.82 4.94
C VAL A 50 -0.75 3.50 4.50
N ILE A 51 0.26 3.03 5.24
CA ILE A 51 0.82 1.71 5.06
C ILE A 51 -0.21 0.61 5.31
N LEU A 52 -0.95 0.70 6.42
CA LEU A 52 -1.95 -0.28 6.83
C LEU A 52 -3.10 -0.33 5.82
N THR A 53 -3.56 0.83 5.35
CA THR A 53 -4.57 0.90 4.29
C THR A 53 -4.07 0.34 2.96
N SER A 54 -2.77 0.36 2.72
CA SER A 54 -2.16 -0.22 1.52
C SER A 54 -2.06 -1.75 1.55
N SER A 55 -2.80 -2.44 2.44
CA SER A 55 -2.91 -3.90 2.50
C SER A 55 -3.06 -4.50 1.10
N LYS A 56 -2.18 -5.44 0.78
CA LYS A 56 -2.15 -6.08 -0.53
C LYS A 56 -2.75 -7.46 -0.44
N GLU A 57 -3.77 -7.72 -1.25
CA GLU A 57 -4.22 -9.06 -1.52
C GLU A 57 -3.48 -9.58 -2.76
N LEU A 58 -2.88 -10.75 -2.64
CA LEU A 58 -2.16 -11.43 -3.71
C LEU A 58 -2.78 -12.80 -3.92
N LEU A 59 -3.08 -13.10 -5.19
CA LEU A 59 -3.60 -14.39 -5.62
C LEU A 59 -2.54 -15.08 -6.48
N PHE A 60 -2.15 -16.28 -6.09
CA PHE A 60 -1.18 -17.11 -6.82
C PHE A 60 -1.83 -18.39 -7.32
N ILE A 61 -1.42 -18.86 -8.50
CA ILE A 61 -1.81 -20.18 -9.03
C ILE A 61 -0.57 -21.07 -8.97
N LYS A 62 -0.66 -22.20 -8.27
CA LYS A 62 0.40 -23.21 -8.18
C LYS A 62 -0.21 -24.60 -8.10
N GLU A 63 0.24 -25.53 -8.94
CA GLU A 63 -0.09 -26.97 -8.85
C GLU A 63 -1.59 -27.23 -8.62
N ASN A 64 -2.45 -26.70 -9.50
CA ASN A 64 -3.91 -26.77 -9.41
C ASN A 64 -4.55 -26.17 -8.14
N ASN A 65 -3.82 -25.34 -7.41
CA ASN A 65 -4.33 -24.60 -6.26
C ASN A 65 -4.24 -23.08 -6.47
N LEU A 66 -5.27 -22.39 -6.02
CA LEU A 66 -5.33 -20.94 -5.86
C LEU A 66 -4.96 -20.59 -4.42
N ILE A 67 -3.88 -19.83 -4.25
CA ILE A 67 -3.39 -19.40 -2.95
C ILE A 67 -3.66 -17.91 -2.80
N LEU A 68 -4.61 -17.57 -1.93
CA LEU A 68 -4.92 -16.20 -1.55
C LEU A 68 -4.09 -15.82 -0.32
N LYS A 69 -3.26 -14.80 -0.45
CA LYS A 69 -2.50 -14.24 0.67
C LYS A 69 -2.87 -12.78 0.87
N LYS A 70 -3.11 -12.38 2.11
CA LYS A 70 -3.27 -10.97 2.49
C LYS A 70 -2.05 -10.52 3.28
N TYR A 71 -1.51 -9.40 2.86
CA TYR A 71 -0.30 -8.82 3.41
C TYR A 71 -0.58 -7.44 3.99
N ILE A 72 -0.11 -7.23 5.21
CA ILE A 72 0.12 -5.89 5.76
C ILE A 72 1.62 -5.66 5.65
N LEU A 73 2.06 -4.64 4.92
CA LEU A 73 3.47 -4.40 4.59
C LEU A 73 4.13 -5.61 3.90
N PHE A 74 4.92 -6.36 4.67
CA PHE A 74 5.65 -7.57 4.30
C PHE A 74 5.18 -8.79 5.13
N PHE A 75 4.30 -8.58 6.11
CA PHE A 75 3.77 -9.64 6.95
C PHE A 75 2.52 -10.26 6.33
N CYS A 76 2.56 -11.58 6.09
CA CYS A 76 1.41 -12.35 5.63
C CYS A 76 0.54 -12.71 6.82
N TYR A 77 -0.55 -11.96 7.04
CA TYR A 77 -1.44 -12.22 8.18
C TYR A 77 -2.57 -13.21 7.85
N TYR A 78 -2.83 -13.45 6.56
CA TYR A 78 -3.82 -14.41 6.11
C TYR A 78 -3.31 -15.16 4.89
N SER A 79 -3.45 -16.48 4.91
CA SER A 79 -3.14 -17.35 3.78
C SER A 79 -4.21 -18.42 3.67
N LYS A 80 -4.86 -18.52 2.52
CA LYS A 80 -5.88 -19.53 2.23
C LYS A 80 -5.57 -20.22 0.91
N VAL A 81 -5.68 -21.55 0.92
CA VAL A 81 -5.53 -22.38 -0.27
C VAL A 81 -6.92 -22.84 -0.71
N ILE A 82 -7.18 -22.75 -2.00
CA ILE A 82 -8.43 -23.16 -2.65
C ILE A 82 -8.04 -24.10 -3.78
N LYS A 83 -8.50 -25.35 -3.76
CA LYS A 83 -8.25 -26.27 -4.88
C LYS A 83 -9.08 -25.83 -6.07
N LEU A 84 -8.51 -25.84 -7.27
CA LEU A 84 -9.23 -25.48 -8.49
C LEU A 84 -10.42 -26.44 -8.76
N GLU A 85 -10.27 -27.71 -8.39
CA GLU A 85 -11.32 -28.74 -8.49
C GLU A 85 -12.58 -28.39 -7.68
N ASP A 86 -12.42 -27.68 -6.56
CA ASP A 86 -13.52 -27.29 -5.68
C ASP A 86 -14.28 -26.04 -6.21
N ILE A 87 -13.74 -25.35 -7.22
CA ILE A 87 -14.31 -24.11 -7.75
C ILE A 87 -15.37 -24.42 -8.80
N ARG A 88 -16.63 -24.26 -8.41
CA ARG A 88 -17.77 -24.48 -9.32
C ARG A 88 -18.02 -23.32 -10.29
N LYS A 89 -17.78 -22.07 -9.88
CA LYS A 89 -18.01 -20.87 -10.68
C LYS A 89 -17.17 -19.71 -10.17
N ILE A 90 -16.58 -18.96 -11.09
CA ILE A 90 -15.89 -17.70 -10.80
C ILE A 90 -16.81 -16.57 -11.28
N TYR A 91 -17.20 -15.69 -10.36
CA TYR A 91 -17.95 -14.49 -10.70
C TYR A 91 -17.00 -13.30 -10.68
N TYR A 92 -16.98 -12.56 -11.79
CA TYR A 92 -16.31 -11.26 -11.85
C TYR A 92 -17.36 -10.18 -11.76
N GLU A 93 -17.34 -9.43 -10.66
CA GLU A 93 -18.14 -8.22 -10.57
C GLU A 93 -17.49 -7.17 -11.48
N LYS A 94 -18.25 -6.69 -12.46
CA LYS A 94 -17.77 -5.72 -13.45
C LYS A 94 -17.35 -4.45 -12.68
N VAL A 95 -16.04 -4.29 -12.51
CA VAL A 95 -15.49 -3.24 -11.65
C VAL A 95 -15.85 -1.86 -12.22
N THR A 96 -16.59 -1.09 -11.43
CA THR A 96 -17.09 0.29 -11.65
C THR A 96 -15.99 1.37 -11.61
N TYR A 97 -14.71 1.02 -11.80
CA TYR A 97 -13.63 2.01 -11.82
C TYR A 97 -13.32 2.41 -13.26
N LYS A 98 -14.00 3.44 -13.75
CA LYS A 98 -13.75 4.09 -15.07
C LYS A 98 -12.30 4.56 -15.28
N ASN A 99 -11.49 4.67 -14.21
CA ASN A 99 -10.23 5.43 -14.23
C ASN A 99 -8.96 4.60 -13.96
N TYR A 100 -9.05 3.27 -13.79
CA TYR A 100 -7.86 2.42 -13.64
C TYR A 100 -7.81 1.40 -14.78
N PRO A 101 -6.70 1.30 -15.53
CA PRO A 101 -6.56 0.26 -16.53
C PRO A 101 -6.50 -1.08 -15.80
N VAL A 102 -7.54 -1.89 -15.96
CA VAL A 102 -7.54 -3.28 -15.54
C VAL A 102 -6.51 -3.98 -16.43
N LEU A 103 -5.28 -4.11 -15.90
CA LEU A 103 -4.11 -4.63 -16.63
C LEU A 103 -4.21 -6.14 -16.91
N PHE A 104 -5.12 -6.84 -16.23
CA PHE A 104 -5.36 -8.27 -16.41
C PHE A 104 -6.86 -8.56 -16.24
N LEU A 105 -7.49 -9.12 -17.28
CA LEU A 105 -8.82 -9.70 -17.13
C LEU A 105 -8.70 -11.08 -16.45
N PRO A 106 -9.69 -11.50 -15.65
CA PRO A 106 -9.72 -12.85 -15.09
C PRO A 106 -9.57 -13.96 -16.14
N THR A 107 -10.02 -13.70 -17.38
CA THR A 107 -9.85 -14.60 -18.53
C THR A 107 -8.39 -14.77 -18.98
N ASP A 108 -7.52 -13.79 -18.72
CA ASP A 108 -6.10 -13.87 -19.10
C ASP A 108 -5.36 -14.93 -18.27
N LEU A 109 -5.84 -15.19 -17.03
CA LEU A 109 -5.31 -16.25 -16.17
C LEU A 109 -5.70 -17.66 -16.65
N LEU A 110 -6.81 -17.78 -17.39
CA LEU A 110 -7.33 -19.07 -17.88
C LEU A 110 -6.78 -19.44 -19.26
N LYS A 111 -6.26 -18.47 -20.02
CA LYS A 111 -5.81 -18.68 -21.40
C LYS A 111 -4.59 -19.61 -21.52
N LYS A 112 -3.81 -19.77 -20.45
CA LYS A 112 -2.61 -20.62 -20.45
C LYS A 112 -2.86 -22.13 -20.32
N ASN A 113 -4.09 -22.55 -20.04
CA ASN A 113 -4.45 -23.96 -19.82
C ASN A 113 -5.29 -24.56 -20.98
N LEU A 114 -5.35 -23.89 -22.14
CA LEU A 114 -6.17 -24.28 -23.29
C LEU A 114 -5.37 -24.54 -24.57
N GLU A 115 -4.06 -24.77 -24.46
CA GLU A 115 -3.22 -25.33 -25.53
C GLU A 115 -2.77 -26.75 -25.16
#